data_AF-A0A7C7WN53-F1
#
_entry.id   AF-A0A7C7WN53-F1
#
_cell.length_a   1.000
_cell.length_b   1.000
_cell.length_c   1.000
_cell.angle_alpha   90.00
_cell.angle_beta   90.00
_cell.angle_gamma   90.00
#
_symmetry.space_group_name_H-M   'P 1'
#
loop_
_entity.id
_entity.type
_entity.pdbx_description
1 polymer ?
#
loop_
_entity_poly.entity_id
_entity_poly.type
_entity_poly.pdbx_seq_one_letter_code
_entity_poly.pdbx_strand_id
1 'polypeptide(L)'
;MVVGGRGVLVLGPRRHRGLRRFDHRRLLRNGRRIRPLGGCPLRPTAGDLRRRTAGDGERRYRGQHGDPVPPVGSIPGVERLQRDVLSLAGVTHLVLFLGTNDLRRDATAEQVIAGLEEIVGRAKARGLSVIGATIIPRNPEPRGFPANLGFGAARNAERHTINEWIRSNDDLDGVLDFDEVLQDAVNVDLINPVYDCDGIHPNVLGYAALGRAIELAAFDLTP
;
A
#
# COMPACT_ATOMS: atom_id res chain seq x y z
N MET A 1 0.86 6.57 -5.44
CA MET A 1 2.03 7.34 -5.88
C MET A 1 1.68 8.80 -5.71
N VAL A 2 1.91 9.34 -4.52
CA VAL A 2 1.89 10.79 -4.31
C VAL A 2 3.29 11.26 -4.71
N VAL A 3 3.38 12.10 -5.73
CA VAL A 3 4.62 12.78 -6.12
C VAL A 3 4.30 14.26 -5.99
N GLY A 4 4.80 14.88 -4.93
CA GLY A 4 4.63 16.30 -4.68
C GLY A 4 5.94 16.87 -4.15
N GLY A 5 6.71 17.51 -5.03
CA GLY A 5 7.91 18.30 -4.68
C GLY A 5 9.14 17.47 -4.29
N ARG A 6 10.29 17.75 -4.91
CA ARG A 6 11.63 17.19 -4.63
C ARG A 6 11.68 15.69 -4.32
N GLY A 7 11.65 14.86 -5.38
CA GLY A 7 12.25 13.52 -5.36
C GLY A 7 11.68 12.48 -4.40
N VAL A 8 10.54 12.71 -3.76
CA VAL A 8 9.93 11.73 -2.83
C VAL A 8 9.32 10.56 -3.59
N LEU A 9 9.69 9.34 -3.22
CA LEU A 9 9.08 8.13 -3.73
C LEU A 9 8.49 7.27 -2.62
N VAL A 10 7.24 6.85 -2.81
CA VAL A 10 6.57 5.89 -1.93
C VAL A 10 6.73 4.48 -2.48
N LEU A 11 7.46 3.64 -1.75
CA LEU A 11 7.53 2.22 -2.04
C LEU A 11 6.39 1.50 -1.31
N GLY A 12 5.28 1.28 -2.03
CA GLY A 12 4.09 0.60 -1.50
C GLY A 12 3.54 -0.50 -2.43
N PRO A 13 2.55 -1.30 -2.00
CA PRO A 13 1.98 -2.39 -2.80
C PRO A 13 1.39 -1.88 -4.14
N ARG A 14 1.59 -2.65 -5.22
CA ARG A 14 1.09 -2.29 -6.57
C ARG A 14 -0.44 -2.12 -6.56
N ARG A 15 -0.94 -0.96 -7.01
CA ARG A 15 -2.30 -0.82 -7.54
C ARG A 15 -2.26 -0.94 -9.07
N HIS A 16 -3.25 -1.62 -9.66
CA HIS A 16 -3.45 -1.65 -11.12
C HIS A 16 -3.87 -0.26 -11.63
N ARG A 17 -3.27 0.21 -12.74
CA ARG A 17 -3.45 1.55 -13.31
C ARG A 17 -4.89 1.82 -13.79
N GLY A 18 -5.40 3.02 -13.50
CA GLY A 18 -6.60 3.58 -14.13
C GLY A 18 -7.22 4.74 -13.34
N LEU A 19 -6.62 5.94 -13.34
CA LEU A 19 -7.26 7.16 -12.81
C LEU A 19 -7.15 8.27 -13.87
N ARG A 20 -8.32 8.72 -14.38
CA ARG A 20 -8.45 9.96 -15.15
C ARG A 20 -8.53 11.13 -14.17
N ARG A 21 -7.96 12.28 -14.54
CA ARG A 21 -7.97 13.52 -13.74
C ARG A 21 -9.41 13.96 -13.43
N PHE A 22 -9.68 14.34 -12.18
CA PHE A 22 -10.95 14.92 -11.71
C PHE A 22 -10.72 16.40 -11.37
N ASP A 23 -11.58 17.29 -11.88
CA ASP A 23 -11.54 18.74 -11.65
C ASP A 23 -12.45 19.10 -10.46
N HIS A 24 -11.92 19.84 -9.48
CA HIS A 24 -12.57 20.18 -8.21
C HIS A 24 -13.48 21.42 -8.25
N ARG A 25 -13.67 22.07 -9.41
CA ARG A 25 -14.46 23.33 -9.50
C ARG A 25 -15.89 23.13 -9.97
N ARG A 26 -16.70 22.37 -9.22
CA ARG A 26 -18.17 22.47 -9.21
C ARG A 26 -18.66 21.55 -8.12
N LEU A 27 -19.18 22.09 -7.02
CA LEU A 27 -20.21 21.50 -6.15
C LEU A 27 -20.36 22.35 -4.88
N LEU A 28 -20.94 23.54 -5.00
CA LEU A 28 -21.64 24.20 -3.90
C LEU A 28 -22.84 24.95 -4.49
N ARG A 29 -24.01 24.29 -4.54
CA ARG A 29 -25.33 24.91 -4.44
C ARG A 29 -26.41 23.82 -4.31
N ASN A 30 -27.24 24.02 -3.28
CA ASN A 30 -28.59 23.48 -3.06
C ASN A 30 -28.73 22.06 -2.47
N GLY A 31 -28.75 21.98 -1.14
CA GLY A 31 -29.94 21.61 -0.35
C GLY A 31 -30.67 20.28 -0.61
N ARG A 32 -30.06 19.28 -1.25
CA ARG A 32 -30.63 17.93 -1.39
C ARG A 32 -29.77 16.88 -0.69
N ARG A 33 -30.44 15.92 -0.03
CA ARG A 33 -29.86 14.78 0.70
C ARG A 33 -28.61 14.24 0.00
N ILE A 34 -27.49 14.26 0.71
CA ILE A 34 -26.19 13.75 0.26
C ILE A 34 -26.31 12.23 0.16
N ARG A 35 -26.35 11.70 -1.07
CA ARG A 35 -25.97 10.29 -1.31
C ARG A 35 -24.47 10.18 -1.01
N PRO A 36 -23.97 9.10 -0.39
CA PRO A 36 -22.54 8.98 -0.10
C PRO A 36 -21.77 8.95 -1.42
N LEU A 37 -21.15 10.08 -1.74
CA LEU A 37 -20.23 10.22 -2.86
C LEU A 37 -18.86 9.71 -2.39
N GLY A 38 -18.62 8.42 -2.59
CA GLY A 38 -17.36 7.79 -2.20
C GLY A 38 -17.32 6.28 -2.40
N GLY A 39 -17.94 5.77 -3.47
CA GLY A 39 -17.87 4.34 -3.78
C GLY A 39 -16.47 3.93 -4.26
N CYS A 40 -15.95 2.83 -3.71
CA CYS A 40 -14.77 2.13 -4.21
C CYS A 40 -14.90 1.89 -5.72
N PRO A 41 -13.85 2.08 -6.54
CA PRO A 41 -13.87 1.54 -7.89
C PRO A 41 -13.87 0.01 -7.78
N LEU A 42 -15.06 -0.60 -7.89
CA LEU A 42 -15.22 -2.05 -7.95
C LEU A 42 -14.44 -2.58 -9.17
N ARG A 43 -13.64 -3.63 -8.97
CA ARG A 43 -13.13 -4.43 -10.09
C ARG A 43 -14.32 -5.01 -10.87
N PRO A 44 -14.26 -5.09 -12.21
CA PRO A 44 -15.30 -5.77 -12.98
C PRO A 44 -15.41 -7.23 -12.53
N THR A 45 -16.65 -7.73 -12.48
CA THR A 45 -16.94 -9.10 -12.06
C THR A 45 -16.52 -10.12 -13.13
N ALA A 46 -16.36 -11.39 -12.76
CA ALA A 46 -15.98 -12.47 -13.68
C ALA A 46 -16.94 -12.64 -14.88
N GLY A 47 -18.14 -12.05 -14.84
CA GLY A 47 -19.09 -12.02 -15.95
C GLY A 47 -18.67 -11.12 -17.12
N ASP A 48 -17.91 -10.05 -16.85
CA ASP A 48 -17.50 -9.07 -17.87
C ASP A 48 -16.36 -9.57 -18.77
N LEU A 49 -15.67 -10.64 -18.36
CA LEU A 49 -14.55 -11.23 -19.10
C LEU A 49 -14.99 -12.32 -20.10
N ARG A 50 -16.26 -12.77 -20.08
CA ARG A 50 -16.73 -13.91 -20.89
C ARG A 50 -17.13 -13.56 -22.34
N ARG A 51 -17.04 -12.31 -22.77
CA ARG A 51 -17.43 -11.89 -24.14
C ARG A 51 -16.28 -11.73 -25.14
N ARG A 52 -15.04 -12.16 -24.84
CA ARG A 52 -13.89 -11.89 -25.72
C ARG A 52 -13.03 -13.06 -26.18
N THR A 53 -13.34 -14.31 -25.85
CA THR A 53 -12.54 -15.44 -26.35
C THR A 53 -13.42 -16.64 -26.70
N ALA A 54 -13.88 -16.68 -27.95
CA ALA A 54 -14.24 -17.91 -28.64
C ALA A 54 -13.28 -18.06 -29.82
N GLY A 55 -12.48 -19.13 -29.82
CA GLY A 55 -11.55 -19.45 -30.90
C GLY A 55 -10.23 -20.04 -30.40
N ASP A 56 -10.06 -21.33 -30.65
CA ASP A 56 -8.82 -22.09 -30.79
C ASP A 56 -7.96 -22.43 -29.57
N GLY A 57 -8.10 -23.70 -29.16
CA GLY A 57 -7.02 -24.67 -29.40
C GLY A 57 -5.85 -24.65 -28.42
N GLU A 58 -5.87 -25.63 -27.52
CA GLU A 58 -4.77 -26.21 -26.76
C GLU A 58 -3.42 -26.17 -27.52
N ARG A 59 -2.61 -25.13 -27.28
CA ARG A 59 -1.19 -25.10 -27.67
C ARG A 59 -0.33 -24.83 -26.44
N ARG A 60 0.47 -25.85 -26.12
CA ARG A 60 1.60 -25.82 -25.18
C ARG A 60 2.47 -24.59 -25.44
N TYR A 61 2.54 -23.68 -24.47
CA TYR A 61 3.46 -22.54 -24.49
C TYR A 61 4.88 -23.03 -24.17
N ARG A 62 5.71 -23.14 -25.21
CA ARG A 62 7.19 -23.18 -25.11
C ARG A 62 7.70 -21.75 -25.23
N GLY A 63 8.40 -21.26 -24.22
CA GLY A 63 9.05 -19.95 -24.25
C GLY A 63 10.18 -19.89 -25.27
N GLN A 64 10.21 -18.82 -26.08
CA GLN A 64 11.43 -18.39 -26.74
C GLN A 64 12.13 -17.45 -25.75
N HIS A 65 13.33 -17.84 -25.32
CA HIS A 65 14.07 -17.37 -24.13
C HIS A 65 13.49 -17.93 -22.82
N GLY A 66 14.28 -18.79 -22.18
CA GLY A 66 13.92 -19.63 -21.04
C GLY A 66 13.69 -18.91 -19.72
N ASP A 67 13.00 -17.78 -19.74
CA ASP A 67 12.56 -17.09 -18.53
C ASP A 67 11.22 -17.69 -18.05
N PRO A 68 11.10 -18.03 -16.75
CA PRO A 68 9.88 -18.63 -16.22
C PRO A 68 8.70 -17.65 -16.32
N VAL A 69 7.53 -18.25 -16.62
CA VAL A 69 6.19 -17.66 -16.53
C VAL A 69 6.08 -16.71 -15.33
N PRO A 70 5.55 -15.48 -15.46
CA PRO A 70 5.47 -14.54 -14.34
C PRO A 70 4.61 -15.13 -13.21
N PRO A 71 5.12 -15.22 -11.96
CA PRO A 71 4.47 -15.95 -10.89
C PRO A 71 3.22 -15.25 -10.35
N VAL A 72 2.35 -16.05 -9.72
CA VAL A 72 1.17 -15.59 -8.96
C VAL A 72 1.65 -14.88 -7.69
N GLY A 73 1.67 -13.55 -7.69
CA GLY A 73 1.99 -12.74 -6.51
C GLY A 73 2.72 -11.44 -6.84
N SER A 74 2.55 -10.43 -6.00
CA SER A 74 3.36 -9.21 -6.09
C SER A 74 4.83 -9.52 -5.77
N ILE A 75 5.75 -9.06 -6.63
CA ILE A 75 7.21 -9.11 -6.41
C ILE A 75 7.53 -8.44 -5.05
N PRO A 76 8.37 -9.07 -4.19
CA PRO A 76 8.80 -8.49 -2.92
C PRO A 76 9.39 -7.08 -3.05
N GLY A 77 9.25 -6.28 -1.99
CA GLY A 77 9.79 -4.91 -1.94
C GLY A 77 11.30 -4.85 -2.16
N VAL A 78 12.02 -5.77 -1.52
CA VAL A 78 13.48 -5.91 -1.56
C VAL A 78 14.01 -6.13 -2.98
N GLU A 79 13.33 -6.98 -3.77
CA GLU A 79 13.73 -7.29 -5.15
C GLU A 79 13.53 -6.10 -6.11
N ARG A 80 12.46 -5.32 -5.89
CA ARG A 80 12.16 -4.18 -6.77
C ARG A 80 12.81 -2.87 -6.34
N LEU A 81 13.45 -2.83 -5.16
CA LEU A 81 14.06 -1.62 -4.59
C LEU A 81 15.03 -0.94 -5.58
N GLN A 82 15.87 -1.73 -6.25
CA GLN A 82 16.84 -1.20 -7.22
C GLN A 82 16.15 -0.46 -8.36
N ARG A 83 15.20 -1.13 -9.04
CA ARG A 83 14.48 -0.59 -10.20
C ARG A 83 13.60 0.60 -9.80
N ASP A 84 12.87 0.44 -8.71
CA ASP A 84 11.81 1.38 -8.34
C ASP A 84 12.38 2.61 -7.62
N VAL A 85 13.49 2.50 -6.88
CA VAL A 85 14.04 3.58 -6.04
C VAL A 85 15.48 3.92 -6.43
N LEU A 86 16.42 2.99 -6.24
CA LEU A 86 17.86 3.31 -6.22
C LEU A 86 18.45 3.64 -7.60
N SER A 87 17.76 3.26 -8.67
CA SER A 87 18.14 3.62 -10.06
C SER A 87 17.52 4.94 -10.53
N LEU A 88 16.62 5.55 -9.76
CA LEU A 88 16.00 6.82 -10.14
C LEU A 88 16.90 8.00 -9.76
N ALA A 89 17.14 8.90 -10.71
CA ALA A 89 17.91 10.11 -10.46
C ALA A 89 17.08 11.13 -9.65
N GLY A 90 17.77 11.85 -8.74
CA GLY A 90 17.16 12.94 -7.97
C GLY A 90 16.21 12.51 -6.84
N VAL A 91 16.14 11.20 -6.53
CA VAL A 91 15.46 10.73 -5.32
C VAL A 91 16.33 11.08 -4.12
N THR A 92 15.72 11.68 -3.11
CA THR A 92 16.37 12.05 -1.84
C THR A 92 15.71 11.38 -0.64
N HIS A 93 14.42 11.02 -0.76
CA HIS A 93 13.63 10.44 0.31
C HIS A 93 12.89 9.19 -0.16
N LEU A 94 12.88 8.17 0.69
CA LEU A 94 12.11 6.94 0.55
C LEU A 94 11.04 6.89 1.64
N VAL A 95 9.76 6.86 1.25
CA VAL A 95 8.68 6.48 2.18
C VAL A 95 8.43 4.98 2.06
N LEU A 96 8.74 4.24 3.11
CA LEU A 96 8.65 2.79 3.20
C LEU A 96 7.29 2.36 3.78
N PHE A 97 6.38 1.89 2.92
CA PHE A 97 5.03 1.49 3.32
C PHE A 97 4.69 0.08 2.78
N LEU A 98 5.25 -0.95 3.44
CA LEU A 98 5.18 -2.37 3.06
C LEU A 98 4.77 -3.26 4.25
N GLY A 99 4.57 -4.56 4.04
CA GLY A 99 4.31 -5.55 5.09
C GLY A 99 2.87 -6.11 5.12
N THR A 100 1.87 -5.32 4.71
CA THR A 100 0.46 -5.78 4.77
C THR A 100 0.15 -7.04 3.95
N ASN A 101 0.84 -7.23 2.82
CA ASN A 101 0.64 -8.41 1.98
C ASN A 101 1.41 -9.61 2.50
N ASP A 102 2.56 -9.36 3.11
CA ASP A 102 3.44 -10.34 3.74
C ASP A 102 2.73 -11.01 4.91
N LEU A 103 2.10 -10.22 5.79
CA LEU A 103 1.22 -10.73 6.85
C LEU A 103 0.02 -11.53 6.31
N ARG A 104 -0.57 -11.07 5.19
CA ARG A 104 -1.62 -11.85 4.50
C ARG A 104 -1.09 -13.18 3.94
N ARG A 105 0.22 -13.28 3.66
CA ARG A 105 0.91 -14.51 3.23
C ARG A 105 1.52 -15.28 4.40
N ASP A 106 1.17 -14.94 5.64
CA ASP A 106 1.63 -15.60 6.86
C ASP A 106 3.14 -15.48 7.11
N ALA A 107 3.76 -14.41 6.60
CA ALA A 107 5.10 -14.03 7.05
C ALA A 107 5.06 -13.57 8.51
N THR A 108 6.08 -13.93 9.29
CA THR A 108 6.23 -13.46 10.68
C THR A 108 6.73 -12.02 10.72
N ALA A 109 6.54 -11.33 11.85
CA ALA A 109 7.09 -9.99 12.06
C ALA A 109 8.60 -9.95 11.84
N GLU A 110 9.33 -10.96 12.33
CA GLU A 110 10.78 -11.10 12.13
C GLU A 110 11.15 -11.12 10.64
N GLN A 111 10.45 -11.91 9.83
CA GLN A 111 10.70 -11.99 8.39
C GLN A 111 10.41 -10.65 7.68
N VAL A 112 9.34 -9.97 8.07
CA VAL A 112 8.99 -8.67 7.51
C VAL A 112 10.02 -7.61 7.92
N ILE A 113 10.38 -7.55 9.20
CA ILE A 113 11.36 -6.63 9.76
C ILE A 113 12.71 -6.80 9.06
N ALA A 114 13.22 -8.04 8.92
CA ALA A 114 14.48 -8.29 8.22
C ALA A 114 14.47 -7.75 6.78
N GLY A 115 13.35 -7.89 6.07
CA GLY A 115 13.19 -7.32 4.73
C GLY A 115 13.10 -5.79 4.72
N LEU A 116 12.51 -5.17 5.74
CA LEU A 116 12.49 -3.72 5.92
C LEU A 116 13.89 -3.19 6.25
N GLU A 117 14.63 -3.84 7.14
CA GLU A 117 16.02 -3.52 7.49
C GLU A 117 16.94 -3.56 6.27
N GLU A 118 16.82 -4.59 5.41
CA GLU A 118 17.59 -4.65 4.17
C GLU A 118 17.30 -3.43 3.27
N ILE A 119 16.02 -3.05 3.15
CA ILE A 119 15.62 -1.88 2.36
C ILE A 119 16.21 -0.59 2.95
N VAL A 120 16.09 -0.42 4.27
CA VAL A 120 16.63 0.74 5.00
C VAL A 120 18.14 0.84 4.77
N GLY A 121 18.89 -0.22 5.04
CA GLY A 121 20.35 -0.23 4.88
C GLY A 121 20.79 0.08 3.46
N ARG A 122 20.13 -0.50 2.45
CA ARG A 122 20.44 -0.25 1.02
C ARG A 122 20.10 1.17 0.59
N ALA A 123 19.03 1.75 1.12
CA ALA A 123 18.64 3.14 0.84
C ALA A 123 19.60 4.14 1.50
N LYS A 124 19.94 3.93 2.78
CA LYS A 124 20.91 4.74 3.52
C LYS A 124 22.30 4.70 2.89
N ALA A 125 22.74 3.54 2.39
CA ALA A 125 23.99 3.40 1.63
C ALA A 125 24.02 4.21 0.32
N ARG A 126 22.86 4.69 -0.16
CA ARG A 126 22.74 5.60 -1.31
C ARG A 126 22.50 7.05 -0.90
N GLY A 127 22.63 7.37 0.40
CA GLY A 127 22.38 8.72 0.92
C GLY A 127 20.92 9.14 0.82
N LEU A 128 19.98 8.19 0.91
CA LEU A 128 18.55 8.51 0.98
C LEU A 128 18.11 8.62 2.43
N SER A 129 17.31 9.64 2.73
CA SER A 129 16.52 9.67 3.95
C SER A 129 15.36 8.67 3.85
N VAL A 130 15.14 7.86 4.88
CA VAL A 130 14.13 6.80 4.91
C VAL A 130 13.10 7.10 5.98
N ILE A 131 11.85 7.25 5.56
CA ILE A 131 10.70 7.50 6.42
C ILE A 131 9.86 6.23 6.45
N GLY A 132 9.70 5.63 7.63
CA GLY A 132 8.85 4.45 7.82
C GLY A 132 7.38 4.83 7.92
N ALA A 133 6.48 4.03 7.36
CA ALA A 133 5.05 4.16 7.56
C ALA A 133 4.47 2.89 8.17
N THR A 134 3.75 3.03 9.30
CA THR A 134 3.15 1.88 9.99
C THR A 134 2.11 1.17 9.11
N ILE A 135 2.01 -0.15 9.29
CA ILE A 135 1.04 -1.01 8.60
C ILE A 135 -0.36 -0.71 9.12
N ILE A 136 -1.23 -0.26 8.21
CA ILE A 136 -2.62 0.07 8.52
C ILE A 136 -3.45 -1.16 8.95
N PRO A 137 -4.54 -0.97 9.71
CA PRO A 137 -5.44 -2.05 10.10
C PRO A 137 -6.07 -2.76 8.91
N ARG A 138 -6.52 -4.00 9.13
CA ARG A 138 -7.28 -4.79 8.15
C ARG A 138 -8.37 -5.57 8.86
N ASN A 139 -9.57 -5.54 8.29
CA ASN A 139 -10.69 -6.26 8.84
C ASN A 139 -10.53 -7.77 8.55
N PRO A 140 -10.98 -8.66 9.45
CA PRO A 140 -10.87 -10.11 9.27
C PRO A 140 -11.71 -10.63 8.10
N GLU A 141 -12.78 -9.92 7.76
CA GLU A 141 -13.72 -10.25 6.68
C GLU A 141 -13.80 -9.13 5.63
N PRO A 142 -12.82 -9.04 4.71
CA PRO A 142 -12.84 -8.02 3.68
C PRO A 142 -13.88 -8.30 2.59
N ARG A 143 -14.57 -7.24 2.16
CA ARG A 143 -15.66 -7.28 1.18
C ARG A 143 -15.11 -7.47 -0.23
N GLY A 144 -15.54 -8.55 -0.90
CA GLY A 144 -15.15 -8.82 -2.29
C GLY A 144 -13.77 -9.47 -2.46
N PHE A 145 -13.12 -9.89 -1.37
CA PHE A 145 -11.79 -10.50 -1.39
C PHE A 145 -11.72 -11.78 -0.55
N PRO A 146 -12.36 -12.89 -0.97
CA PRO A 146 -12.39 -14.14 -0.18
C PRO A 146 -10.99 -14.72 0.08
N ALA A 147 -10.03 -14.50 -0.82
CA ALA A 147 -8.62 -14.92 -0.62
C ALA A 147 -7.85 -14.10 0.44
N ASN A 148 -8.50 -13.11 1.06
CA ASN A 148 -7.94 -12.26 2.11
C ASN A 148 -8.66 -12.39 3.45
N LEU A 149 -9.50 -13.42 3.61
CA LEU A 149 -10.16 -13.73 4.88
C LEU A 149 -9.15 -14.10 5.98
N GLY A 150 -9.55 -13.87 7.22
CA GLY A 150 -8.83 -14.33 8.40
C GLY A 150 -7.70 -13.41 8.85
N PHE A 151 -7.70 -12.12 8.46
CA PHE A 151 -6.82 -11.12 9.08
C PHE A 151 -7.30 -10.82 10.51
N GLY A 152 -7.13 -11.80 11.40
CA GLY A 152 -7.58 -11.77 12.79
C GLY A 152 -6.42 -11.60 13.77
N ALA A 153 -6.67 -11.96 15.04
CA ALA A 153 -5.78 -11.68 16.17
C ALA A 153 -4.30 -12.08 15.93
N ALA A 154 -4.03 -13.26 15.36
CA ALA A 154 -2.65 -13.69 15.10
C ALA A 154 -1.90 -12.77 14.13
N ARG A 155 -2.53 -12.36 13.02
CA ARG A 155 -1.90 -11.45 12.04
C ARG A 155 -1.84 -10.01 12.56
N ASN A 156 -2.79 -9.60 13.41
CA ASN A 156 -2.69 -8.32 14.10
C ASN A 156 -1.57 -8.30 15.13
N ALA A 157 -1.31 -9.39 15.86
CA ALA A 157 -0.17 -9.47 16.77
C ALA A 157 1.16 -9.25 16.01
N GLU A 158 1.34 -9.89 14.86
CA GLU A 158 2.52 -9.65 13.99
C GLU A 158 2.57 -8.20 13.47
N ARG A 159 1.41 -7.64 13.06
CA ARG A 159 1.29 -6.23 12.65
C ARG A 159 1.72 -5.28 13.76
N HIS A 160 1.29 -5.52 15.00
CA HIS A 160 1.65 -4.70 16.16
C HIS A 160 3.15 -4.76 16.43
N THR A 161 3.76 -5.95 16.38
CA THR A 161 5.22 -6.10 16.52
C THR A 161 5.98 -5.32 15.46
N ILE A 162 5.55 -5.39 14.19
CA ILE A 162 6.19 -4.62 13.10
C ILE A 162 5.99 -3.12 13.31
N ASN A 163 4.77 -2.68 13.66
CA ASN A 163 4.49 -1.26 13.86
C ASN A 163 5.26 -0.68 15.05
N GLU A 164 5.43 -1.45 16.12
CA GLU A 164 6.25 -1.05 17.26
C GLU A 164 7.71 -0.89 16.85
N TRP A 165 8.25 -1.86 16.09
CA TRP A 165 9.59 -1.72 15.51
C TRP A 165 9.71 -0.46 14.64
N ILE A 166 8.72 -0.16 13.78
CA ILE A 166 8.73 1.08 12.97
C ILE A 166 8.78 2.32 13.86
N ARG A 167 8.01 2.37 14.95
CA ARG A 167 7.93 3.52 15.87
C ARG A 167 9.20 3.73 16.67
N SER A 168 9.89 2.65 17.05
CA SER A 168 11.07 2.69 17.92
C SER A 168 12.40 2.57 17.18
N ASN A 169 12.41 2.52 15.84
CA ASN A 169 13.63 2.31 15.07
C ASN A 169 14.36 3.62 14.76
N ASP A 170 15.50 3.82 15.43
CA ASP A 170 16.38 4.98 15.27
C ASP A 170 17.12 5.04 13.91
N ASP A 171 17.12 3.97 13.11
CA ASP A 171 17.66 3.99 11.74
C ASP A 171 16.73 4.72 10.75
N LEU A 172 15.45 4.94 11.11
CA LEU A 172 14.51 5.71 10.31
C LEU A 172 14.65 7.21 10.60
N ASP A 173 14.64 8.02 9.55
CA ASP A 173 14.72 9.49 9.68
C ASP A 173 13.37 10.13 10.05
N GLY A 174 12.29 9.35 10.02
CA GLY A 174 10.97 9.78 10.40
C GLY A 174 9.96 8.64 10.37
N VAL A 175 8.86 8.81 11.08
CA VAL A 175 7.77 7.84 11.17
C VAL A 175 6.45 8.51 10.79
N LEU A 176 5.70 7.86 9.91
CA LEU A 176 4.33 8.20 9.56
C LEU A 176 3.41 7.14 10.18
N ASP A 177 2.73 7.49 11.28
CA ASP A 177 1.85 6.54 11.97
C ASP A 177 0.47 6.41 11.29
N PHE A 178 0.46 5.78 10.11
CA PHE A 178 -0.76 5.55 9.33
C PHE A 178 -1.73 4.58 9.98
N ASP A 179 -1.23 3.70 10.83
CA ASP A 179 -2.02 2.82 11.68
C ASP A 179 -2.92 3.64 12.62
N GLU A 180 -2.33 4.54 13.41
CA GLU A 180 -3.08 5.42 14.31
C GLU A 180 -4.11 6.28 13.56
N VAL A 181 -3.78 6.77 12.37
CA VAL A 181 -4.68 7.61 11.56
C VAL A 181 -5.94 6.87 11.11
N LEU A 182 -5.84 5.56 10.87
CA LEU A 182 -6.91 4.78 10.24
C LEU A 182 -7.62 3.79 11.17
N GLN A 183 -7.10 3.56 12.37
CA GLN A 183 -7.70 2.64 13.32
C GLN A 183 -9.08 3.09 13.79
N ASP A 184 -9.97 2.11 13.99
CA ASP A 184 -11.26 2.33 14.60
C ASP A 184 -11.11 2.68 16.09
N ALA A 185 -11.94 3.61 16.58
CA ALA A 185 -11.84 4.12 17.95
C ALA A 185 -12.26 3.09 19.03
N VAL A 186 -13.02 2.06 18.66
CA VAL A 186 -13.49 1.01 19.56
C VAL A 186 -12.58 -0.22 19.46
N ASN A 187 -12.16 -0.56 18.23
CA ASN A 187 -11.25 -1.67 18.00
C ASN A 187 -10.11 -1.28 17.05
N VAL A 188 -8.94 -1.03 17.62
CA VAL A 188 -7.75 -0.56 16.89
C VAL A 188 -7.26 -1.52 15.79
N ASP A 189 -7.70 -2.77 15.81
CA ASP A 189 -7.40 -3.77 14.78
C ASP A 189 -8.28 -3.69 13.53
N LEU A 190 -9.29 -2.82 13.53
CA LEU A 190 -10.18 -2.59 12.41
C LEU A 190 -9.94 -1.23 11.77
N ILE A 191 -10.19 -1.14 10.47
CA ILE A 191 -10.20 0.14 9.78
C ILE A 191 -11.45 0.91 10.25
N ASN A 192 -11.26 2.16 10.65
CA ASN A 192 -12.37 3.07 10.96
C ASN A 192 -13.38 3.07 9.79
N PRO A 193 -14.68 2.80 10.04
CA PRO A 193 -15.68 2.71 8.98
C PRO A 193 -15.78 3.95 8.08
N VAL A 194 -15.43 5.14 8.58
CA VAL A 194 -15.40 6.39 7.80
C VAL A 194 -14.33 6.34 6.70
N TYR A 195 -13.22 5.64 6.96
CA TYR A 195 -12.10 5.50 6.05
C TYR A 195 -12.11 4.19 5.27
N ASP A 196 -13.00 3.26 5.58
CA ASP A 196 -13.02 1.92 4.99
C ASP A 196 -13.65 1.90 3.58
N CYS A 197 -13.04 1.16 2.66
CA CYS A 197 -13.58 0.82 1.33
C CYS A 197 -14.11 -0.62 1.30
N ASP A 198 -13.30 -1.58 1.74
CA ASP A 198 -13.51 -3.02 1.54
C ASP A 198 -12.95 -3.90 2.68
N GLY A 199 -12.54 -3.32 3.80
CA GLY A 199 -11.88 -3.99 4.91
C GLY A 199 -10.37 -4.19 4.73
N ILE A 200 -9.79 -3.71 3.62
CA ILE A 200 -8.33 -3.76 3.36
C ILE A 200 -7.81 -2.39 2.99
N HIS A 201 -8.54 -1.68 2.15
CA HIS A 201 -8.08 -0.45 1.53
C HIS A 201 -8.81 0.77 2.10
N PRO A 202 -8.09 1.88 2.31
CA PRO A 202 -8.73 3.15 2.58
C PRO A 202 -9.56 3.60 1.38
N ASN A 203 -10.71 4.22 1.65
CA ASN A 203 -11.49 4.97 0.68
C ASN A 203 -10.85 6.35 0.43
N VAL A 204 -11.55 7.22 -0.30
CA VAL A 204 -11.04 8.57 -0.63
C VAL A 204 -10.80 9.42 0.62
N LEU A 205 -11.66 9.33 1.63
CA LEU A 205 -11.51 10.05 2.89
C LEU A 205 -10.31 9.53 3.69
N GLY A 206 -10.11 8.21 3.71
CA GLY A 206 -8.96 7.58 4.35
C GLY A 206 -7.64 8.00 3.71
N TYR A 207 -7.55 7.97 2.37
CA TYR A 207 -6.35 8.47 1.69
C TYR A 207 -6.10 9.97 1.90
N ALA A 208 -7.17 10.78 1.99
CA ALA A 208 -7.03 12.19 2.31
C ALA A 208 -6.59 12.41 3.77
N ALA A 209 -7.01 11.55 4.71
CA ALA A 209 -6.56 11.58 6.10
C ALA A 209 -5.07 11.25 6.20
N LEU A 210 -4.62 10.15 5.57
CA LEU A 210 -3.20 9.80 5.48
C LEU A 210 -2.37 10.95 4.90
N GLY A 211 -2.82 11.55 3.80
CA GLY A 211 -2.11 12.67 3.18
C GLY A 211 -2.00 13.91 4.06
N ARG A 212 -2.99 14.18 4.92
CA ARG A 212 -2.96 15.29 5.89
C ARG A 212 -2.11 15.00 7.12
N ALA A 213 -1.92 13.73 7.47
CA ALA A 213 -1.09 13.31 8.59
C ALA A 213 0.41 13.35 8.27
N ILE A 214 0.79 13.59 7.02
CA ILE A 214 2.19 13.72 6.63
C ILE A 214 2.69 15.10 7.03
N GLU A 215 3.54 15.14 8.06
CA GLU A 215 4.27 16.36 8.43
C GLU A 215 5.37 16.63 7.40
N LEU A 216 5.23 17.74 6.66
CA LEU A 216 6.16 18.07 5.57
C LEU A 216 7.59 18.33 6.04
N ALA A 217 7.77 18.72 7.31
CA ALA A 217 9.08 18.90 7.92
C ALA A 217 9.95 17.64 7.88
N ALA A 218 9.34 16.44 7.81
CA ALA A 218 10.05 15.17 7.63
C ALA A 218 10.84 15.09 6.31
N PHE A 219 10.56 15.99 5.35
CA PHE A 219 11.25 16.05 4.05
C PHE A 219 12.19 17.25 3.91
N ASP A 220 12.31 18.07 4.95
CA ASP A 220 13.29 19.15 5.01
C ASP A 220 14.67 18.67 5.48
N LEU A 221 14.78 17.37 5.82
CA LEU A 221 16.04 16.71 6.12
C LEU A 221 16.92 16.72 4.86
N THR A 222 18.03 17.44 4.93
CA THR A 222 19.12 17.26 3.96
C THR A 222 19.79 15.92 4.26
N PRO A 223 19.90 15.01 3.27
CA PRO A 223 20.65 13.78 3.43
C PRO A 223 22.14 14.02 3.68
#